data_AF-A0A5M6CFJ9-F1
#
_entry.id   AF-A0A5M6CFJ9-F1
#
_cell.length_a   1.000
_cell.length_b   1.000
_cell.length_c   1.000
_cell.angle_alpha   90.00
_cell.angle_beta   90.00
_cell.angle_gamma   90.00
#
_symmetry.space_group_name_H-M   'P 1'
#
loop_
_entity.id
_entity.type
_entity.pdbx_description
1 polymer ?
#
loop_
_entity_poly.entity_id
_entity_poly.type
_entity_poly.pdbx_seq_one_letter_code
_entity_poly.pdbx_strand_id
1 'polypeptide(L)' 'MLWSYTPEYPEAEDKRSKIVYQYDLDGLLLATFGSAREASKHLGIGLSSITRCCRGECKQTSGYKFSYL' A
#
# COMPACT_ATOMS: atom_id res chain seq x y z
N MET A 1 -17.36 41.33 -1.68
CA MET A 1 -16.55 40.55 -2.65
C MET A 1 -15.81 39.51 -1.85
N LEU A 2 -16.17 38.23 -2.07
CA LEU A 2 -15.27 37.17 -2.59
C LEU A 2 -14.03 36.97 -1.70
N TRP A 3 -13.70 35.80 -1.15
CA TRP A 3 -14.04 34.42 -1.49
C TRP A 3 -13.43 33.56 -0.37
N SER A 4 -14.21 32.78 0.38
CA SER A 4 -13.65 31.79 1.30
C SER A 4 -13.32 30.53 0.49
N TYR A 5 -12.06 30.42 0.06
CA TYR A 5 -11.56 29.22 -0.60
C TYR A 5 -11.30 28.13 0.44
N THR A 6 -12.31 27.32 0.74
CA THR A 6 -12.07 25.98 1.28
C THR A 6 -12.18 25.01 0.11
N PRO A 7 -11.06 24.66 -0.57
CA PRO A 7 -11.13 23.60 -1.54
C PRO A 7 -11.47 22.32 -0.76
N GLU A 8 -12.73 21.92 -0.82
CA GLU A 8 -13.12 20.54 -0.60
C GLU A 8 -12.41 19.75 -1.70
N TYR A 9 -11.22 19.25 -1.36
CA TYR A 9 -10.50 18.33 -2.23
C TYR A 9 -11.46 17.16 -2.44
N PRO A 10 -11.94 16.89 -3.68
CA PRO A 10 -12.57 15.61 -3.92
C PRO A 10 -11.52 14.59 -3.49
N GLU A 11 -11.88 13.71 -2.56
CA GLU A 11 -11.03 12.61 -2.14
C GLU A 11 -10.64 11.90 -3.43
N ALA A 12 -9.43 12.19 -3.90
CA ALA A 12 -8.96 11.71 -5.17
C ALA A 12 -8.82 10.21 -4.98
N GLU A 13 -9.86 9.49 -5.37
CA GLU A 13 -9.86 8.04 -5.43
C GLU A 13 -8.82 7.68 -6.47
N ASP A 14 -7.59 7.51 -5.97
CA ASP A 14 -6.44 7.17 -6.77
C ASP A 14 -6.70 5.75 -7.29
N LYS A 15 -7.28 5.68 -8.49
CA LYS A 15 -7.58 4.46 -9.26
C LYS A 15 -6.35 3.60 -9.54
N ARG A 16 -5.17 3.96 -9.03
CA ARG A 16 -3.95 3.15 -9.05
C ARG A 16 -3.74 2.37 -7.74
N SER A 17 -4.71 2.38 -6.83
CA SER A 17 -4.69 1.56 -5.62
C SER A 17 -4.69 0.08 -6.03
N LYS A 18 -3.50 -0.48 -6.19
CA LYS A 18 -3.30 -1.91 -6.40
C LYS A 18 -3.48 -2.61 -5.07
N ILE A 19 -4.25 -3.69 -5.10
CA ILE A 19 -4.41 -4.60 -3.97
C ILE A 19 -3.03 -5.18 -3.66
N VAL A 20 -2.66 -5.17 -2.38
CA VAL A 20 -1.39 -5.70 -1.89
C VAL A 20 -1.66 -7.02 -1.19
N TYR A 21 -0.95 -8.05 -1.62
CA TYR A 21 -1.02 -9.38 -1.05
C TYR A 21 0.21 -9.58 -0.19
N GLN A 22 -0.01 -9.90 1.08
CA GLN A 22 1.04 -10.26 2.02
C GLN A 22 1.16 -11.77 2.08
N TYR A 23 2.37 -12.25 1.88
CA TYR A 23 2.75 -13.65 1.99
C TYR A 23 3.78 -13.83 3.08
N ASP A 24 3.79 -15.01 3.68
CA ASP A 24 4.84 -15.45 4.57
C ASP A 24 6.14 -15.80 3.79
N LEU A 25 7.23 -16.06 4.51
CA LEU A 25 8.48 -16.54 3.90
C LEU A 25 8.28 -17.85 3.15
N ASP A 26 7.42 -18.72 3.67
CA ASP A 26 6.97 -19.98 3.08
C ASP A 26 6.05 -19.80 1.86
N GLY A 27 5.63 -18.56 1.55
CA GLY A 27 4.78 -18.25 0.40
C GLY A 27 3.28 -18.45 0.65
N LEU A 28 2.87 -18.67 1.91
CA LEU A 28 1.46 -18.72 2.30
C LEU A 28 0.87 -17.30 2.31
N LEU A 29 -0.30 -17.10 1.70
CA LEU A 29 -1.03 -15.84 1.80
C LEU A 29 -1.50 -15.63 3.23
N LEU A 30 -1.03 -14.56 3.88
CA LEU A 30 -1.42 -14.20 5.24
C LEU A 30 -2.59 -13.21 5.23
N ALA A 31 -2.49 -12.17 4.40
CA ALA A 31 -3.46 -11.10 4.35
C ALA A 31 -3.49 -10.40 2.99
N THR A 32 -4.61 -9.73 2.71
CA THR A 32 -4.78 -8.86 1.54
C THR A 32 -5.24 -7.49 1.98
N PHE A 33 -4.71 -6.46 1.32
CA PHE A 33 -5.00 -5.07 1.61
C PHE A 33 -5.48 -4.40 0.33
N GLY A 34 -6.52 -3.57 0.41
CA GLY A 34 -7.04 -2.85 -0.74
C GLY A 34 -6.04 -1.84 -1.33
N SER A 35 -5.05 -1.44 -0.53
CA SER A 35 -3.95 -0.58 -0.98
C SER A 35 -2.66 -0.81 -0.19
N ALA A 36 -1.53 -0.40 -0.78
CA ALA A 36 -0.25 -0.37 -0.07
C ALA A 36 -0.28 0.56 1.15
N ARG A 37 -1.14 1.59 1.16
CA ARG A 37 -1.28 2.53 2.28
C ARG A 37 -2.00 1.90 3.46
N GLU A 38 -3.01 1.10 3.17
CA GLU A 38 -3.69 0.29 4.18
C GLU A 38 -2.75 -0.75 4.78
N ALA A 39 -2.02 -1.49 3.93
CA ALA A 39 -0.97 -2.41 4.38
C ALA A 39 0.07 -1.71 5.26
N SER A 40 0.53 -0.52 4.86
CA SER A 40 1.48 0.30 5.61
C SER A 40 0.96 0.67 7.00
N LYS A 41 -0.31 1.07 7.12
CA LYS A 41 -0.94 1.39 8.41
C LYS A 41 -1.10 0.16 9.30
N HIS A 42 -1.55 -0.97 8.75
CA HIS A 42 -1.77 -2.20 9.49
C HIS A 42 -0.45 -2.83 10.00
N LEU A 43 0.58 -2.83 9.16
CA LEU A 43 1.86 -3.47 9.44
C LEU A 43 2.88 -2.52 10.07
N GLY A 44 2.62 -1.21 10.04
CA GLY A 44 3.59 -0.18 10.45
C GLY A 44 4.80 -0.09 9.52
N ILE A 45 4.69 -0.61 8.30
CA ILE A 45 5.79 -0.67 7.33
C ILE A 45 5.71 0.54 6.42
N GLY A 46 6.85 1.13 6.06
CA GLY A 46 6.87 2.24 5.10
C GLY A 46 6.26 1.86 3.74
N LEU A 47 5.37 2.71 3.22
CA LEU A 47 4.74 2.54 1.90
C LEU A 47 5.77 2.25 0.80
N SER A 48 6.88 3.01 0.80
CA SER A 48 7.98 2.84 -0.15
C SER A 48 8.60 1.44 -0.09
N SER A 49 8.78 0.87 1.11
CA SER A 49 9.30 -0.49 1.29
C SER A 49 8.36 -1.54 0.72
N ILE A 50 7.06 -1.43 0.99
CA ILE A 50 6.04 -2.34 0.42
C ILE A 50 6.05 -2.24 -1.11
N THR A 51 6.06 -1.02 -1.64
CA THR A 51 6.02 -0.77 -3.08
C THR A 51 7.25 -1.34 -3.79
N ARG A 52 8.44 -1.19 -3.19
CA ARG A 52 9.70 -1.75 -3.70
C ARG A 52 9.71 -3.27 -3.62
N CYS A 53 9.15 -3.85 -2.56
CA CYS A 53 8.98 -5.29 -2.42
C CYS A 53 8.07 -5.85 -3.52
N CYS A 54 6.91 -5.23 -3.76
CA CYS A 54 5.99 -5.63 -4.82
C CYS A 54 6.58 -5.47 -6.24
N ARG A 55 7.57 -4.58 -6.42
CA ARG A 55 8.30 -4.39 -7.68
C ARG A 55 9.48 -5.35 -7.87
N GLY A 56 9.78 -6.19 -6.87
CA GLY A 56 10.93 -7.09 -6.90
C GLY A 56 12.27 -6.43 -6.58
N GLU A 57 12.29 -5.15 -6.19
CA GLU A 57 13.51 -4.46 -5.74
C GLU A 57 13.94 -4.93 -4.34
N CYS A 58 12.99 -5.41 -3.53
CA CYS A 58 13.24 -5.98 -2.22
C CYS A 58 12.75 -7.42 -2.18
N LYS A 59 13.57 -8.33 -1.65
CA LYS A 59 13.24 -9.77 -1.53
C LYS A 59 12.16 -10.05 -0.47
N GLN A 60 12.15 -9.24 0.59
CA GLN A 60 11.21 -9.29 1.70
C GLN A 60 11.26 -7.97 2.47
N THR A 61 10.22 -7.69 3.25
CA THR A 61 10.14 -6.53 4.13
C THR A 61 9.50 -6.94 5.45
N SER A 62 10.17 -6.65 6.57
CA SER A 62 9.76 -7.08 7.92
C SER A 62 9.46 -8.57 8.08
N GLY A 63 10.13 -9.43 7.30
CA GLY A 63 9.89 -10.88 7.34
C GLY A 63 8.70 -11.35 6.50
N TYR A 64 8.05 -10.47 5.76
CA TYR A 64 6.96 -10.81 4.86
C TYR A 64 7.31 -10.50 3.40
N LYS A 65 6.64 -11.18 2.48
CA LYS A 65 6.72 -10.92 1.04
C LYS A 65 5.46 -10.17 0.61
N PHE A 66 5.61 -9.18 -0.27
CA PHE A 66 4.49 -8.43 -0.82
C PHE A 66 4.47 -8.55 -2.33
N SER A 67 3.27 -8.74 -2.89
CA SER A 67 3.04 -8.72 -4.34
C SER A 67 1.83 -7.87 -4.70
N TYR A 68 1.86 -7.29 -5.90
CA TYR A 68 0.66 -6.77 -6.56
C TYR A 68 -0.02 -7.89 -7.34
N LEU A 69 -1.35 -7.82 -7.44
CA LEU A 69 -2.08 -8.45 -8.54
C LEU A 69 -2.20 -7.46 -9.72
#